data_AF-A0A830HZZ1-F1
#
_entry.id   AF-A0A830HZZ1-F1
#
_cell.length_a   1.000
_cell.length_b   1.000
_cell.length_c   1.000
_cell.angle_alpha   90.00
_cell.angle_beta   90.00
_cell.angle_gamma   90.00
#
_symmetry.space_group_name_H-M   'P 1'
#
loop_
_entity.id
_entity.type
_entity.pdbx_description
1 polymer ?
#
loop_
_entity_poly.entity_id
_entity_poly.type
_entity_poly.pdbx_seq_one_letter_code
_entity_poly.pdbx_strand_id
1 'polypeptide(L)'
;MCCTKSCGPCKKFEPTFALFAESNKDNALFVKINADEGEDEFKALCSDLNVRDVPAFRLFRGGDEIKEPQLRLCAPGLKNVEKTLRSAIHAHI
;
A
#
# COMPACT_ATOMS: atom_id res chain seq x y z
N MET A 1 -0.13 -2.14 -2.07
CA MET A 1 1.18 -1.68 -1.55
C MET A 1 2.22 -1.91 -2.62
N CYS A 2 2.80 -0.85 -3.18
CA CYS A 2 3.98 -0.95 -4.04
C CYS A 2 5.23 -1.05 -3.17
N CYS A 3 6.09 -2.01 -3.46
CA CYS A 3 7.35 -2.26 -2.76
C CYS A 3 8.42 -2.79 -3.70
N THR A 4 9.66 -2.88 -3.22
CA THR A 4 10.76 -3.52 -3.94
C THR A 4 11.44 -4.56 -3.05
N LYS A 5 11.97 -5.62 -3.66
CA LYS A 5 12.69 -6.72 -2.99
C LYS A 5 13.87 -6.20 -2.17
N SER A 6 14.56 -5.19 -2.69
CA SER A 6 15.77 -4.64 -2.06
C SER A 6 15.51 -3.44 -1.13
N CYS A 7 14.26 -3.22 -0.72
CA CYS A 7 13.89 -2.11 0.17
C CYS A 7 13.86 -2.54 1.65
N GLY A 8 14.80 -2.03 2.45
CA GLY A 8 14.88 -2.28 3.90
C GLY A 8 13.60 -1.91 4.67
N PRO A 9 13.01 -0.71 4.48
CA PRO A 9 11.73 -0.35 5.11
C PRO A 9 10.57 -1.27 4.71
N CYS A 10 10.54 -1.74 3.47
CA CYS A 10 9.51 -2.65 2.97
C CYS A 10 9.55 -3.99 3.70
N LYS A 11 10.76 -4.57 3.87
CA LYS A 11 10.96 -5.80 4.64
C LYS A 11 10.55 -5.67 6.10
N LYS A 12 10.86 -4.52 6.73
CA LYS A 12 10.47 -4.26 8.11
C LYS A 12 8.95 -4.15 8.28
N PHE A 13 8.26 -3.56 7.31
CA PHE A 13 6.81 -3.35 7.38
C PHE A 13 5.98 -4.55 6.89
N GLU A 14 6.57 -5.44 6.09
CA GLU A 14 5.89 -6.62 5.56
C GLU A 14 5.11 -7.44 6.60
N PRO A 15 5.68 -7.86 7.75
CA PRO A 15 4.92 -8.65 8.72
C PRO A 15 3.72 -7.89 9.29
N THR A 16 3.85 -6.58 9.50
CA THR A 16 2.74 -5.72 9.93
C THR A 16 1.67 -5.64 8.85
N PHE A 17 2.04 -5.50 7.57
CA PHE A 17 1.11 -5.48 6.46
C PHE A 17 0.35 -6.80 6.32
N ALA A 18 1.04 -7.94 6.43
CA ALA A 18 0.43 -9.27 6.35
C ALA A 18 -0.57 -9.51 7.50
N LEU A 19 -0.20 -9.18 8.74
CA LEU A 19 -1.09 -9.27 9.90
C LEU A 19 -2.32 -8.35 9.75
N PHE A 20 -2.10 -7.15 9.23
CA PHE A 20 -3.18 -6.19 8.98
C PHE A 20 -4.14 -6.69 7.91
N ALA A 21 -3.61 -7.24 6.82
CA ALA A 21 -4.39 -7.82 5.74
C ALA A 21 -5.25 -8.98 6.23
N GLU A 22 -4.66 -9.91 7.00
CA GLU A 22 -5.38 -11.05 7.55
C GLU A 22 -6.51 -10.62 8.49
N SER A 23 -6.25 -9.62 9.34
CA SER A 23 -7.25 -9.11 10.31
C SER A 23 -8.40 -8.32 9.66
N ASN A 24 -8.27 -7.94 8.38
CA ASN A 24 -9.25 -7.10 7.67
C ASN A 24 -9.69 -7.72 6.33
N LYS A 25 -9.42 -9.01 6.11
CA LYS A 25 -9.71 -9.71 4.84
C LYS A 25 -11.18 -9.68 4.44
N ASP A 26 -12.08 -9.58 5.42
CA ASP A 26 -13.53 -9.51 5.20
C ASP A 26 -14.00 -8.11 4.77
N ASN A 27 -13.18 -7.08 5.00
CA ASN A 27 -13.51 -5.68 4.69
C ASN A 27 -12.81 -5.19 3.43
N ALA A 28 -11.56 -5.59 3.18
CA ALA A 28 -10.77 -5.06 2.08
C ALA A 28 -9.85 -6.11 1.46
N LEU A 29 -9.60 -5.96 0.15
CA LEU A 29 -8.56 -6.71 -0.53
C LEU A 29 -7.20 -6.01 -0.38
N PHE A 30 -6.21 -6.75 0.10
CA PHE A 30 -4.85 -6.25 0.28
C PHE A 30 -3.92 -6.86 -0.76
N VAL A 31 -3.35 -6.00 -1.61
CA VAL A 31 -2.45 -6.42 -2.68
C VAL A 31 -1.04 -5.89 -2.42
N LYS A 32 -0.04 -6.77 -2.47
CA LYS A 32 1.39 -6.41 -2.48
C LYS A 32 1.91 -6.52 -3.91
N ILE A 33 2.53 -5.46 -4.40
CA ILE A 33 3.11 -5.38 -5.75
C ILE A 33 4.60 -5.16 -5.59
N ASN A 34 5.43 -6.07 -6.11
CA ASN A 34 6.86 -5.90 -6.19
C ASN A 34 7.20 -5.22 -7.53
N ALA A 35 7.69 -3.99 -7.49
CA ALA A 35 8.00 -3.21 -8.70
C ALA A 35 9.35 -3.57 -9.35
N ASP A 36 10.18 -4.36 -8.66
CA ASP A 36 11.49 -4.84 -9.12
C ASP A 36 11.56 -6.36 -9.33
N GLU A 37 10.49 -7.09 -9.00
CA GLU A 37 10.32 -8.52 -9.29
C GLU A 37 9.00 -8.73 -10.04
N GLY A 38 9.08 -9.02 -11.33
CA GLY A 38 7.92 -9.39 -12.14
C GLY A 38 7.98 -8.90 -13.58
N GLU A 39 6.82 -8.92 -14.21
CA GLU A 39 6.56 -8.39 -15.55
C GLU A 39 6.68 -6.85 -15.53
N ASP A 40 7.10 -6.25 -16.64
CA ASP A 40 7.26 -4.78 -16.78
C ASP A 40 5.98 -4.00 -16.39
N GLU A 41 4.83 -4.66 -16.43
CA GLU A 41 3.51 -4.16 -16.04
C GLU A 41 3.42 -3.74 -14.56
N PHE A 42 4.07 -4.44 -13.62
CA PHE A 42 4.03 -4.05 -12.19
C PHE A 42 4.82 -2.78 -11.92
N LYS A 43 5.93 -2.62 -12.62
CA LYS A 43 6.73 -1.39 -12.60
C LYS A 43 5.93 -0.24 -13.22
N ALA A 44 5.29 -0.47 -14.36
CA ALA A 44 4.42 0.50 -15.01
C ALA A 44 3.27 0.92 -14.09
N LEU A 45 2.57 -0.02 -13.46
CA LEU A 45 1.48 0.25 -12.53
C LEU A 45 1.92 1.13 -11.35
N CYS A 46 3.04 0.80 -10.68
CA CYS A 46 3.52 1.65 -9.59
C CYS A 46 3.94 3.04 -10.08
N SER A 47 4.48 3.16 -11.30
CA SER A 47 4.80 4.44 -11.94
C SER A 47 3.54 5.27 -12.27
N ASP A 48 2.50 4.65 -12.81
CA ASP A 48 1.22 5.28 -13.14
C ASP A 48 0.50 5.79 -11.89
N LEU A 49 0.65 5.08 -10.78
CA LEU A 49 0.20 5.50 -9.45
C LEU A 49 1.10 6.57 -8.81
N ASN A 50 2.08 7.09 -9.56
CA ASN A 50 3.06 8.10 -9.18
C ASN A 50 3.78 7.74 -7.86
N VAL A 51 4.15 6.46 -7.72
CA VAL A 51 4.94 5.96 -6.59
C VAL A 51 6.41 6.31 -6.84
N ARG A 52 6.95 7.22 -6.03
CA ARG A 52 8.36 7.63 -6.08
C ARG A 52 9.21 6.94 -5.02
N ASP A 53 8.60 6.69 -3.86
CA ASP A 53 9.24 6.10 -2.69
C ASP A 53 8.45 4.88 -2.22
N VAL A 54 9.15 3.86 -1.76
CA VAL A 54 8.56 2.61 -1.26
C VAL A 54 8.90 2.37 0.24
N PRO A 55 8.03 1.68 1.00
CA PRO A 55 6.72 1.18 0.59
C PRO A 55 5.69 2.31 0.42
N ALA A 56 4.80 2.16 -0.56
CA ALA A 56 3.71 3.08 -0.84
C ALA A 56 2.36 2.37 -0.85
N PHE A 57 1.34 3.04 -0.30
CA PHE A 57 -0.04 2.56 -0.25
C PHE A 57 -0.94 3.44 -1.10
N ARG A 58 -1.91 2.78 -1.73
CA ARG A 58 -2.98 3.36 -2.54
C ARG A 58 -4.24 2.59 -2.21
N LEU A 59 -5.34 3.32 -2.04
CA LEU A 59 -6.64 2.75 -1.73
C LEU A 59 -7.55 2.98 -2.91
N PHE A 60 -8.36 1.97 -3.21
CA PHE A 60 -9.29 1.98 -4.32
C PHE A 60 -10.67 1.59 -3.81
N ARG A 61 -11.71 2.22 -4.35
CA ARG A 61 -13.12 1.84 -4.14
C ARG A 61 -13.87 1.97 -5.45
N GLY A 62 -14.64 0.95 -5.81
CA GLY A 62 -15.47 0.99 -7.01
C GLY A 62 -14.67 1.10 -8.32
N GLY A 63 -13.39 0.73 -8.31
CA GLY A 63 -12.48 0.87 -9.46
C GLY A 63 -11.68 2.18 -9.47
N ASP A 64 -12.05 3.17 -8.66
CA ASP A 64 -11.38 4.47 -8.60
C ASP A 64 -10.41 4.57 -7.43
N GLU A 65 -9.28 5.24 -7.65
CA GLU A 65 -8.33 5.58 -6.58
C GLU A 65 -8.91 6.68 -5.68
N ILE A 66 -8.89 6.46 -4.37
CA ILE A 66 -9.25 7.47 -3.39
C ILE A 66 -8.05 8.43 -3.24
N LYS A 67 -8.15 9.62 -3.85
CA LYS A 67 -7.06 10.61 -3.96
C LYS A 67 -6.80 11.43 -2.69
N GLU A 68 -7.43 11.06 -1.59
CA GLU A 68 -7.23 11.70 -0.31
C GLU A 68 -5.74 11.65 0.11
N PRO A 69 -5.10 12.80 0.41
CA PRO A 69 -3.67 12.83 0.73
C PRO A 69 -3.27 11.90 1.87
N GLN A 70 -4.14 11.77 2.89
CA GLN A 70 -3.95 10.86 4.02
C GLN A 70 -3.98 9.37 3.64
N LEU A 71 -4.53 9.03 2.47
CA LEU A 71 -4.63 7.65 1.97
C LEU A 71 -3.50 7.30 0.98
N ARG A 72 -2.80 8.33 0.49
CA ARG A 72 -1.54 8.19 -0.26
C ARG A 72 -0.37 8.15 0.71
N LEU A 73 -0.19 7.00 1.35
CA LEU A 73 0.85 6.82 2.35
C LEU A 73 2.17 6.43 1.68
N CYS A 74 3.21 7.24 1.88
CA CYS A 74 4.59 6.89 1.56
C CYS A 74 5.40 6.76 2.87
N ALA A 75 6.16 5.67 2.98
CA ALA A 75 6.88 5.31 4.20
C ALA A 75 7.95 6.28 4.75
N PRO A 76 8.59 7.19 3.99
CA PRO A 76 9.68 8.01 4.53
C PRO A 76 9.33 8.83 5.78
N GLY A 77 8.03 9.03 6.11
CA GLY A 77 7.60 9.80 7.28
C GLY A 77 6.54 9.16 8.18
N LEU A 78 6.19 7.88 8.02
CA LEU A 78 4.97 7.36 8.62
C LEU A 78 5.14 6.76 10.03
N LYS A 79 4.82 7.56 11.05
CA LYS A 79 4.33 7.04 12.33
C LYS A 79 2.85 6.68 12.14
N ASN A 80 2.45 5.45 12.48
CA ASN A 80 1.05 4.99 12.53
C ASN A 80 0.36 4.63 11.18
N VAL A 81 1.07 3.99 10.24
CA VAL A 81 0.48 3.45 8.97
C VAL A 81 -0.78 2.64 9.23
N GLU A 82 -0.72 1.74 10.21
CA GLU A 82 -1.84 0.88 10.57
C GLU A 82 -3.08 1.69 10.98
N LYS A 83 -2.90 2.73 11.81
CA LYS A 83 -4.01 3.58 12.25
C LYS A 83 -4.66 4.28 11.07
N THR A 84 -3.86 4.83 10.15
CA THR A 84 -4.39 5.50 8.97
C THR A 84 -5.10 4.52 8.04
N LEU A 85 -4.54 3.32 7.83
CA LEU A 85 -5.21 2.27 7.05
C LEU A 85 -6.52 1.82 7.70
N ARG A 86 -6.58 1.66 9.03
CA ARG A 86 -7.82 1.35 9.76
C ARG A 86 -8.85 2.46 9.62
N SER A 87 -8.44 3.70 9.84
CA SER A 87 -9.33 4.87 9.70
C SER A 87 -9.85 4.99 8.27
N ALA A 88 -9.00 4.71 7.29
CA ALA A 88 -9.37 4.71 5.88
C ALA A 88 -10.42 3.64 5.58
N ILE A 89 -10.16 2.40 5.96
CA ILE A 89 -11.07 1.28 5.76
C ILE A 89 -12.42 1.60 6.42
N HIS A 90 -12.43 2.06 7.67
CA HIS A 90 -13.68 2.37 8.36
C HIS A 90 -14.44 3.57 7.77
N ALA A 91 -13.74 4.59 7.26
CA ALA A 91 -14.39 5.75 6.65
C ALA A 91 -14.99 5.44 5.27
N HIS A 92 -14.64 4.29 4.69
CA HIS A 92 -14.83 4.02 3.29
C HIS A 92 -15.38 2.61 2.98
N ILE A 93 -15.47 1.71 3.93
CA ILE A 93 -16.02 0.37 3.77
C ILE A 93 -17.10 0.22 4.82
#